data_AF-A0A359KGF0-F1
#
_entry.id   AF-A0A359KGF0-F1
#
_cell.length_a   1.000
_cell.length_b   1.000
_cell.length_c   1.000
_cell.angle_alpha   90.00
_cell.angle_beta   90.00
_cell.angle_gamma   90.00
#
_symmetry.space_group_name_H-M   'P 1'
#
loop_
_entity.id
_entity.type
_entity.pdbx_description
1 polymer ?
#
loop_
_entity_poly.entity_id
_entity_poly.type
_entity_poly.pdbx_seq_one_letter_code
_entity_poly.pdbx_strand_id
1 'polypeptide(L)'
;DAGVWRLPNGEAYYNARLQLSTTTDLTADQIHQIGLDEVARIQRDMETIKTQVGFTGSLQDFFAFLKTDPQFQYPNTPEGKEAYLTDARAFVAQVMAVAPQWFSNLPKAPLEVRAVEPFREATASIAFYNSPAPDGSRPGIYYVNLSDMTQVLKPQIEGISYHEGAPGHHFQIAYAQEMEHLPSFRRFGGYGAYSEGWGLYSERLGKEMGFYQDPYSDFGRLSTELWRAVRLVTDTGLHAKRWSREQAMDYFRHNSLLSERDIQKEVERYITNPGQATSYKIGELKIEELRAKAETALGDRFDIKDFHTVVLGSGAVPLDVLGDLVDAWIAKGGGAPN
;
A
#
# COMPACT_ATOMS: atom_id res chain seq x y z
N ASP A 1 14.66 -15.16 20.63
CA ASP A 1 15.06 -13.81 20.16
C ASP A 1 15.08 -13.72 18.65
N ALA A 2 14.30 -12.78 18.10
CA ALA A 2 14.00 -12.70 16.67
C ALA A 2 14.66 -11.50 15.97
N GLY A 3 15.01 -10.44 16.71
CA GLY A 3 15.57 -9.22 16.12
C GLY A 3 17.06 -9.30 15.76
N VAL A 4 17.50 -8.43 14.85
CA VAL A 4 18.92 -8.33 14.44
C VAL A 4 19.81 -7.69 15.49
N TRP A 5 19.24 -6.98 16.49
CA TRP A 5 19.99 -6.43 17.63
C TRP A 5 20.84 -7.45 18.38
N ARG A 6 20.51 -8.76 18.28
CA ARG A 6 21.26 -9.85 18.90
C ARG A 6 22.54 -10.24 18.13
N LEU A 7 22.69 -9.77 16.90
CA LEU A 7 23.82 -10.07 16.03
C LEU A 7 24.95 -9.04 16.25
N PRO A 8 26.22 -9.38 15.91
CA PRO A 8 27.31 -8.41 15.91
C PRO A 8 26.95 -7.19 15.04
N ASN A 9 27.09 -5.98 15.60
CA ASN A 9 26.72 -4.71 14.95
C ASN A 9 25.25 -4.62 14.50
N GLY A 10 24.35 -5.34 15.18
CA GLY A 10 22.94 -5.44 14.81
C GLY A 10 22.19 -4.11 14.72
N GLU A 11 22.49 -3.17 15.62
CA GLU A 11 21.89 -1.83 15.61
C GLU A 11 22.33 -1.01 14.39
N ALA A 12 23.64 -0.95 14.12
CA ALA A 12 24.18 -0.27 12.94
C ALA A 12 23.65 -0.87 11.64
N TYR A 13 23.56 -2.22 11.58
CA TYR A 13 22.94 -2.92 10.45
C TYR A 13 21.47 -2.50 10.29
N TYR A 14 20.69 -2.49 11.36
CA TYR A 14 19.27 -2.14 11.29
C TYR A 14 19.04 -0.68 10.88
N ASN A 15 19.84 0.26 11.40
CA ASN A 15 19.78 1.66 10.99
C ASN A 15 20.07 1.82 9.49
N ALA A 16 21.07 1.11 8.95
CA ALA A 16 21.35 1.10 7.51
C ALA A 16 20.20 0.47 6.70
N ARG A 17 19.54 -0.57 7.23
CA ARG A 17 18.35 -1.17 6.61
C ARG A 17 17.16 -0.23 6.58
N LEU A 18 16.93 0.54 7.64
CA LEU A 18 15.89 1.57 7.69
C LEU A 18 16.15 2.67 6.66
N GLN A 19 17.38 3.18 6.59
CA GLN A 19 17.76 4.18 5.58
C GLN A 19 17.55 3.64 4.16
N LEU A 20 17.97 2.41 3.86
CA LEU A 20 17.76 1.82 2.53
C LEU A 20 16.27 1.60 2.21
N SER A 21 15.48 1.18 3.20
CA SER A 21 14.08 0.81 2.99
C SER A 21 13.16 2.03 2.92
N THR A 22 13.44 3.06 3.72
CA THR A 22 12.62 4.28 3.81
C THR A 22 13.17 5.41 2.96
N THR A 23 14.47 5.42 2.65
CA THR A 23 15.17 6.54 2.00
C THR A 23 15.08 7.85 2.79
N THR A 24 15.03 7.73 4.12
CA THR A 24 14.99 8.85 5.07
C THR A 24 16.04 8.67 6.16
N ASP A 25 16.28 9.73 6.94
CA ASP A 25 17.09 9.69 8.16
C ASP A 25 16.29 9.39 9.43
N LEU A 26 15.05 8.90 9.30
CA LEU A 26 14.23 8.55 10.46
C LEU A 26 14.87 7.42 11.26
N THR A 27 14.97 7.64 12.57
CA THR A 27 15.45 6.62 13.51
C THR A 27 14.37 5.56 13.75
N ALA A 28 14.79 4.37 14.21
CA ALA A 28 13.87 3.30 14.61
C ALA A 28 12.85 3.77 15.65
N ASP A 29 13.24 4.65 16.58
CA ASP A 29 12.37 5.18 17.62
C ASP A 29 11.31 6.12 17.06
N GLN A 30 11.68 6.98 16.11
CA GLN A 30 10.72 7.84 15.41
C GLN A 30 9.74 7.01 14.58
N ILE A 31 10.23 6.01 13.82
CA ILE A 31 9.37 5.13 13.02
C ILE A 31 8.40 4.34 13.91
N HIS A 32 8.88 3.85 15.07
CA HIS A 32 8.03 3.15 16.02
C HIS A 32 6.91 4.05 16.54
N GLN A 33 7.24 5.28 16.93
CA GLN A 33 6.26 6.24 17.44
C GLN A 33 5.24 6.65 16.36
N ILE A 34 5.71 6.94 15.13
CA ILE A 34 4.83 7.19 13.98
C ILE A 34 3.87 6.02 13.76
N GLY A 35 4.35 4.78 13.87
CA GLY A 35 3.52 3.59 13.78
C GLY A 35 2.42 3.53 14.84
N LEU A 36 2.75 3.83 16.10
CA LEU A 36 1.78 3.86 17.19
C LEU A 36 0.73 4.95 16.98
N ASP A 37 1.16 6.14 16.56
CA ASP A 37 0.27 7.28 16.32
C ASP A 37 -0.69 7.01 15.15
N GLU A 38 -0.19 6.41 14.06
CA GLU A 38 -1.01 6.03 12.91
C GLU A 38 -1.98 4.88 13.24
N VAL A 39 -1.56 3.87 14.01
CA VAL A 39 -2.47 2.83 14.50
C VAL A 39 -3.62 3.47 15.29
N ALA A 40 -3.31 4.39 16.21
CA ALA A 40 -4.33 5.07 17.01
C ALA A 40 -5.25 5.95 16.15
N ARG A 41 -4.71 6.67 15.15
CA ARG A 41 -5.52 7.48 14.23
C ARG A 41 -6.48 6.61 13.41
N ILE A 42 -5.97 5.57 12.77
CA ILE A 42 -6.77 4.69 11.91
C ILE A 42 -7.85 3.97 12.72
N GLN A 43 -7.58 3.56 13.96
CA GLN A 43 -8.59 2.98 14.84
C GLN A 43 -9.73 3.96 15.17
N ARG A 44 -9.46 5.27 15.33
CA ARG A 44 -10.52 6.28 15.49
C ARG A 44 -11.38 6.42 14.23
N ASP A 45 -10.77 6.36 13.06
CA ASP A 45 -11.49 6.42 11.78
C ASP A 45 -12.36 5.16 11.60
N MET A 46 -11.84 3.99 11.97
CA MET A 46 -12.60 2.73 11.98
C MET A 46 -13.78 2.74 12.95
N GLU A 47 -13.60 3.31 14.15
CA GLU A 47 -14.67 3.49 15.13
C GLU A 47 -15.82 4.37 14.60
N THR A 48 -15.49 5.38 13.79
CA THR A 48 -16.48 6.22 13.11
C THR A 48 -17.34 5.40 12.15
N ILE A 49 -16.71 4.55 11.32
CA ILE A 49 -17.44 3.68 10.39
C ILE A 49 -18.25 2.61 11.13
N LYS A 50 -17.67 1.98 12.17
CA LYS A 50 -18.39 1.01 13.03
C LYS A 50 -19.68 1.62 13.57
N THR A 51 -19.60 2.86 14.04
CA THR A 51 -20.77 3.62 14.52
C THR A 51 -21.76 3.92 13.39
N GLN A 52 -21.27 4.32 12.21
CA GLN A 52 -22.10 4.61 11.03
C GLN A 52 -22.93 3.41 10.58
N VAL A 53 -22.36 2.20 10.60
CA VAL A 53 -23.09 0.97 10.23
C VAL A 53 -23.94 0.40 11.37
N GLY A 54 -23.98 1.07 12.53
CA GLY A 54 -24.81 0.71 13.66
C GLY A 54 -24.33 -0.52 14.45
N PHE A 55 -23.05 -0.91 14.33
CA PHE A 55 -22.53 -2.07 15.05
C PHE A 55 -22.25 -1.71 16.52
N THR A 56 -22.78 -2.51 17.44
CA THR A 56 -22.57 -2.35 18.89
C THR A 56 -21.48 -3.27 19.40
N GLY A 57 -20.56 -2.76 20.22
CA GLY A 57 -19.47 -3.53 20.82
C GLY A 57 -18.13 -2.84 20.68
N SER A 58 -17.04 -3.54 20.97
CA SER A 58 -15.67 -3.05 20.75
C SER A 58 -15.27 -3.12 19.27
N LEU A 59 -14.18 -2.44 18.90
CA LEU A 59 -13.60 -2.60 17.55
C LEU A 59 -13.14 -4.04 17.30
N GLN A 60 -12.69 -4.75 18.34
CA GLN A 60 -12.30 -6.16 18.25
C GLN A 60 -13.51 -7.06 17.98
N ASP A 61 -14.67 -6.78 18.58
CA ASP A 61 -15.92 -7.49 18.26
C ASP A 61 -16.30 -7.24 16.81
N PHE A 62 -16.09 -6.03 16.30
CA PHE A 62 -16.36 -5.69 14.91
C PHE A 62 -15.39 -6.40 13.94
N PHE A 63 -14.11 -6.50 14.28
CA PHE A 63 -13.15 -7.31 13.53
C PHE A 63 -13.56 -8.78 13.49
N ALA A 64 -14.02 -9.35 14.62
CA ALA A 64 -14.51 -10.72 14.68
C ALA A 64 -15.75 -10.89 13.79
N PHE A 65 -16.71 -9.96 13.87
CA PHE A 65 -17.90 -9.93 13.01
C PHE A 65 -17.54 -9.96 11.53
N LEU A 66 -16.65 -9.06 11.07
CA LEU A 66 -16.20 -9.03 9.68
C LEU A 66 -15.52 -10.34 9.24
N LYS A 67 -14.74 -10.97 10.13
CA LYS A 67 -14.07 -12.25 9.85
C LYS A 67 -15.02 -13.45 9.79
N THR A 68 -16.16 -13.41 10.47
CA THR A 68 -17.02 -14.59 10.63
C THR A 68 -18.34 -14.51 9.88
N ASP A 69 -18.86 -13.31 9.60
CA ASP A 69 -20.14 -13.18 8.93
C ASP A 69 -20.01 -13.51 7.43
N PRO A 70 -20.78 -14.49 6.92
CA PRO A 70 -20.68 -14.93 5.52
C PRO A 70 -20.90 -13.83 4.48
N GLN A 71 -21.57 -12.72 4.85
CA GLN A 71 -21.81 -11.62 3.92
C GLN A 71 -20.50 -11.01 3.38
N PHE A 72 -19.43 -11.01 4.19
CA PHE A 72 -18.14 -10.42 3.85
C PHE A 72 -17.17 -11.38 3.17
N GLN A 73 -17.57 -12.62 2.89
CA GLN A 73 -16.73 -13.63 2.27
C GLN A 73 -17.28 -14.05 0.91
N TYR A 74 -16.37 -14.42 0.01
CA TYR A 74 -16.76 -15.25 -1.14
C TYR A 74 -16.71 -16.71 -0.73
N PRO A 75 -17.63 -17.55 -1.24
CA PRO A 75 -17.55 -18.98 -1.00
C PRO A 75 -16.27 -19.54 -1.63
N ASN A 76 -15.66 -20.55 -1.01
CA ASN A 76 -14.49 -21.24 -1.57
C ASN A 76 -14.92 -22.24 -2.66
N THR A 77 -15.57 -21.73 -3.71
CA THR A 77 -16.08 -22.47 -4.87
C THR A 77 -15.62 -21.75 -6.16
N PRO A 78 -15.65 -22.42 -7.33
CA PRO A 78 -15.35 -21.77 -8.60
C PRO A 78 -16.15 -20.48 -8.84
N GLU A 79 -17.42 -20.45 -8.45
CA GLU A 79 -18.30 -19.28 -8.58
C GLU A 79 -17.88 -18.14 -7.66
N GLY A 80 -17.47 -18.43 -6.42
CA GLY A 80 -16.95 -17.42 -5.51
C GLY A 80 -15.61 -16.84 -5.96
N LYS A 81 -14.74 -17.68 -6.55
CA LYS A 81 -13.48 -17.25 -7.17
C LYS A 81 -13.72 -16.31 -8.36
N GLU A 82 -14.66 -16.65 -9.24
CA GLU A 82 -15.00 -15.78 -10.38
C GLU A 82 -15.70 -14.49 -9.93
N ALA A 83 -16.54 -14.54 -8.89
CA ALA A 83 -17.15 -13.35 -8.32
C ALA A 83 -16.10 -12.37 -7.77
N TYR A 84 -15.07 -12.86 -7.05
CA TYR A 84 -13.94 -12.01 -6.64
C TYR A 84 -13.29 -11.35 -7.86
N LEU A 85 -12.94 -12.13 -8.89
CA LEU A 85 -12.26 -11.59 -10.08
C LEU A 85 -13.14 -10.58 -10.82
N THR A 86 -14.44 -10.80 -10.86
CA THR A 86 -15.41 -9.87 -11.46
C THR A 86 -15.40 -8.53 -10.71
N ASP A 87 -15.47 -8.55 -9.39
CA ASP A 87 -15.48 -7.34 -8.56
C ASP A 87 -14.13 -6.60 -8.66
N ALA A 88 -13.00 -7.32 -8.58
CA ALA A 88 -11.67 -6.74 -8.77
C ALA A 88 -11.51 -6.06 -10.15
N ARG A 89 -12.01 -6.67 -11.23
CA ARG A 89 -12.02 -6.06 -12.57
C ARG A 89 -12.92 -4.82 -12.62
N ALA A 90 -14.08 -4.84 -11.95
CA ALA A 90 -14.99 -3.71 -11.88
C ALA A 90 -14.35 -2.51 -11.15
N PHE A 91 -13.67 -2.75 -10.02
CA PHE A 91 -12.94 -1.71 -9.30
C PHE A 91 -11.81 -1.09 -10.12
N VAL A 92 -11.06 -1.90 -10.89
CA VAL A 92 -10.07 -1.35 -11.83
C VAL A 92 -10.76 -0.51 -12.91
N ALA A 93 -11.86 -1.00 -13.50
CA ALA A 93 -12.56 -0.33 -14.59
C ALA A 93 -13.14 1.04 -14.17
N GLN A 94 -13.70 1.15 -12.97
CA GLN A 94 -14.26 2.43 -12.51
C GLN A 94 -13.18 3.50 -12.31
N VAL A 95 -12.00 3.13 -11.79
CA VAL A 95 -10.87 4.07 -11.69
C VAL A 95 -10.42 4.50 -13.08
N MET A 96 -10.25 3.54 -14.00
CA MET A 96 -9.85 3.86 -15.39
C MET A 96 -10.83 4.83 -16.07
N ALA A 97 -12.13 4.75 -15.77
CA ALA A 97 -13.14 5.63 -16.33
C ALA A 97 -12.97 7.10 -15.88
N VAL A 98 -12.49 7.35 -14.66
CA VAL A 98 -12.29 8.70 -14.11
C VAL A 98 -10.83 9.15 -14.15
N ALA A 99 -9.88 8.25 -14.43
CA ALA A 99 -8.44 8.53 -14.40
C ALA A 99 -7.99 9.80 -15.17
N PRO A 100 -8.56 10.17 -16.33
CA PRO A 100 -8.19 11.42 -17.03
C PRO A 100 -8.45 12.71 -16.23
N GLN A 101 -9.31 12.66 -15.21
CA GLN A 101 -9.58 13.76 -14.29
C GLN A 101 -8.49 13.90 -13.20
N TRP A 102 -7.70 12.85 -12.98
CA TRP A 102 -6.72 12.75 -11.89
C TRP A 102 -5.27 12.64 -12.36
N PHE A 103 -5.07 12.28 -13.63
CA PHE A 103 -3.75 12.08 -14.22
C PHE A 103 -3.68 12.76 -15.59
N SER A 104 -2.60 13.49 -15.83
CA SER A 104 -2.31 14.05 -17.16
C SER A 104 -1.77 12.99 -18.13
N ASN A 105 -1.10 11.97 -17.59
CA ASN A 105 -0.51 10.88 -18.35
C ASN A 105 -0.96 9.54 -17.76
N LEU A 106 -1.35 8.60 -18.63
CA LEU A 106 -1.74 7.25 -18.25
C LEU A 106 -0.75 6.25 -18.89
N PRO A 107 -0.47 5.11 -18.25
CA PRO A 107 0.26 4.03 -18.91
C PRO A 107 -0.46 3.57 -20.18
N LYS A 108 0.33 3.19 -21.19
CA LYS A 108 -0.15 2.57 -22.42
C LYS A 108 -0.30 1.05 -22.28
N ALA A 109 0.53 0.43 -21.44
CA ALA A 109 0.48 -1.00 -21.22
C ALA A 109 -0.91 -1.43 -20.72
N PRO A 110 -1.50 -2.52 -21.26
CA PRO A 110 -2.77 -3.02 -20.74
C PRO A 110 -2.62 -3.52 -19.29
N LEU A 111 -3.72 -3.45 -18.53
CA LEU A 111 -3.85 -4.04 -17.20
C LEU A 111 -4.86 -5.18 -17.23
N GLU A 112 -4.46 -6.33 -16.71
CA GLU A 112 -5.35 -7.47 -16.51
C GLU A 112 -5.42 -7.88 -15.04
N VAL A 113 -6.58 -8.43 -14.64
CA VAL A 113 -6.76 -9.07 -13.34
C VAL A 113 -6.85 -10.58 -13.54
N ARG A 114 -5.95 -11.34 -12.92
CA ARG A 114 -5.83 -12.80 -13.08
C ARG A 114 -5.74 -13.52 -11.74
N ALA A 115 -6.23 -14.75 -11.72
CA ALA A 115 -5.90 -15.68 -10.63
C ALA A 115 -4.42 -16.08 -10.72
N VAL A 116 -3.77 -16.26 -9.57
CA VAL A 116 -2.44 -16.88 -9.49
C VAL A 116 -2.52 -18.31 -10.04
N GLU A 117 -1.49 -18.73 -10.76
CA GLU A 117 -1.45 -20.08 -11.33
C GLU A 117 -1.30 -21.16 -10.24
N PRO A 118 -1.93 -22.34 -10.36
CA PRO A 118 -1.96 -23.35 -9.29
C PRO A 118 -0.58 -23.77 -8.74
N PHE A 119 0.46 -23.75 -9.58
CA PHE A 119 1.82 -24.12 -9.17
C PHE A 119 2.52 -23.05 -8.31
N ARG A 120 1.96 -21.83 -8.21
CA ARG A 120 2.51 -20.70 -7.44
C ARG A 120 1.67 -20.34 -6.21
N GLU A 121 0.41 -20.76 -6.15
CA GLU A 121 -0.56 -20.37 -5.11
C GLU A 121 -0.06 -20.62 -3.68
N ALA A 122 0.72 -21.70 -3.45
CA ALA A 122 1.21 -22.06 -2.11
C ALA A 122 2.21 -21.02 -1.53
N THR A 123 2.95 -20.31 -2.37
CA THR A 123 4.01 -19.37 -1.96
C THR A 123 3.71 -17.92 -2.33
N ALA A 124 2.70 -17.67 -3.16
CA ALA A 124 2.25 -16.33 -3.51
C ALA A 124 1.61 -15.59 -2.32
N SER A 125 1.75 -14.26 -2.31
CA SER A 125 0.99 -13.37 -1.43
C SER A 125 -0.50 -13.37 -1.79
N ILE A 126 -1.34 -12.75 -0.96
CA ILE A 126 -2.80 -12.63 -1.20
C ILE A 126 -3.12 -11.94 -2.54
N ALA A 127 -2.27 -10.99 -2.93
CA ALA A 127 -2.33 -10.22 -4.15
C ALA A 127 -0.93 -9.67 -4.45
N PHE A 128 -0.64 -9.42 -5.73
CA PHE A 128 0.57 -8.71 -6.16
C PHE A 128 0.45 -8.24 -7.62
N TYR A 129 1.19 -7.19 -7.95
CA TYR A 129 1.35 -6.72 -9.32
C TYR A 129 2.58 -7.33 -10.00
N ASN A 130 2.41 -7.76 -11.25
CA ASN A 130 3.47 -8.21 -12.13
C ASN A 130 3.60 -7.24 -13.31
N SER A 131 4.76 -6.59 -13.42
CA SER A 131 5.03 -5.57 -14.44
C SER A 131 4.89 -6.09 -15.89
N PRO A 132 4.48 -5.22 -16.83
CA PRO A 132 4.43 -5.56 -18.24
C PRO A 132 5.81 -5.93 -18.78
N ALA A 133 5.83 -6.66 -19.89
CA ALA A 133 7.07 -6.86 -20.63
C ALA A 133 7.40 -5.58 -21.41
N PRO A 134 8.66 -5.08 -21.40
CA PRO A 134 9.01 -3.83 -22.08
C PRO A 134 8.80 -3.86 -23.60
N ASP A 135 8.74 -5.05 -24.20
CA ASP A 135 8.48 -5.28 -25.62
C ASP A 135 6.97 -5.37 -25.95
N GLY A 136 6.10 -5.20 -24.96
CA GLY A 136 4.64 -5.28 -25.12
C GLY A 136 4.08 -6.71 -25.22
N SER A 137 4.91 -7.75 -25.12
CA SER A 137 4.47 -9.15 -25.24
C SER A 137 3.60 -9.64 -24.08
N ARG A 138 3.64 -8.94 -22.94
CA ARG A 138 2.86 -9.25 -21.73
C ARG A 138 2.30 -7.96 -21.11
N PRO A 139 1.01 -7.92 -20.74
CA PRO A 139 0.43 -6.79 -20.03
C PRO A 139 0.95 -6.69 -18.59
N GLY A 140 0.62 -5.59 -17.91
CA GLY A 140 0.68 -5.55 -16.45
C GLY A 140 -0.42 -6.43 -15.88
N ILE A 141 -0.11 -7.24 -14.86
CA ILE A 141 -1.05 -8.19 -14.29
C ILE A 141 -1.20 -7.93 -12.80
N TYR A 142 -2.39 -7.56 -12.36
CA TYR A 142 -2.81 -7.67 -10.98
C TYR A 142 -3.22 -9.13 -10.72
N TYR A 143 -2.36 -9.86 -10.00
CA TYR A 143 -2.63 -11.23 -9.58
C TYR A 143 -3.35 -11.27 -8.24
N VAL A 144 -4.34 -12.16 -8.15
CA VAL A 144 -5.08 -12.48 -6.93
C VAL A 144 -4.87 -13.95 -6.58
N ASN A 145 -4.46 -14.23 -5.34
CA ASN A 145 -4.35 -15.61 -4.85
C ASN A 145 -5.70 -16.10 -4.33
N LEU A 146 -6.34 -16.98 -5.10
CA LEU A 146 -7.68 -17.52 -4.83
C LEU A 146 -7.62 -18.93 -4.22
N SER A 147 -6.47 -19.35 -3.67
CA SER A 147 -6.33 -20.67 -3.03
C SER A 147 -7.17 -20.81 -1.76
N ASP A 148 -7.40 -19.70 -1.07
CA ASP A 148 -8.16 -19.64 0.17
C ASP A 148 -8.96 -18.33 0.23
N MET A 149 -10.24 -18.42 -0.14
CA MET A 149 -11.16 -17.27 -0.21
C MET A 149 -11.49 -16.64 1.15
N THR A 150 -10.99 -17.22 2.25
CA THR A 150 -11.16 -16.65 3.60
C THR A 150 -10.07 -15.64 3.97
N GLN A 151 -9.00 -15.54 3.19
CA GLN A 151 -7.88 -14.63 3.49
C GLN A 151 -8.18 -13.16 3.24
N VAL A 152 -8.97 -12.87 2.20
CA VAL A 152 -9.32 -11.52 1.79
C VAL A 152 -10.83 -11.39 1.86
N LEU A 153 -11.29 -10.50 2.73
CA LEU A 153 -12.71 -10.20 2.87
C LEU A 153 -13.14 -9.25 1.74
N LYS A 154 -14.40 -9.36 1.30
CA LYS A 154 -15.02 -8.47 0.31
C LYS A 154 -14.71 -6.99 0.53
N PRO A 155 -14.81 -6.46 1.77
CA PRO A 155 -14.56 -5.04 2.00
C PRO A 155 -13.14 -4.58 1.62
N GLN A 156 -12.16 -5.48 1.60
CA GLN A 156 -10.76 -5.14 1.33
C GLN A 156 -10.41 -5.09 -0.16
N ILE A 157 -11.25 -5.66 -1.03
CA ILE A 157 -10.92 -5.86 -2.45
C ILE A 157 -10.78 -4.55 -3.20
N GLU A 158 -11.63 -3.57 -2.88
CA GLU A 158 -11.61 -2.27 -3.54
C GLU A 158 -10.26 -1.57 -3.33
N GLY A 159 -9.79 -1.49 -2.08
CA GLY A 159 -8.47 -0.96 -1.75
C GLY A 159 -7.32 -1.75 -2.37
N ILE A 160 -7.34 -3.08 -2.28
CA ILE A 160 -6.29 -3.91 -2.89
C ILE A 160 -6.26 -3.72 -4.42
N SER A 161 -7.41 -3.59 -5.07
CA SER A 161 -7.50 -3.36 -6.52
C SER A 161 -6.91 -2.01 -6.92
N TYR A 162 -7.04 -1.00 -6.06
CA TYR A 162 -6.40 0.30 -6.28
C TYR A 162 -4.90 0.24 -6.06
N HIS A 163 -4.46 -0.48 -5.03
CA HIS A 163 -3.05 -0.67 -4.70
C HIS A 163 -2.27 -1.38 -5.82
N GLU A 164 -2.76 -2.55 -6.25
CA GLU A 164 -2.06 -3.40 -7.22
C GLU A 164 -2.33 -2.96 -8.67
N GLY A 165 -3.52 -2.45 -8.93
CA GLY A 165 -3.99 -2.07 -10.25
C GLY A 165 -4.00 -0.56 -10.45
N ALA A 166 -5.20 0.00 -10.51
CA ALA A 166 -5.43 1.39 -10.89
C ALA A 166 -5.98 2.17 -9.67
N PRO A 167 -5.33 3.26 -9.20
CA PRO A 167 -4.20 3.96 -9.83
C PRO A 167 -2.84 3.63 -9.19
N GLY A 168 -2.67 2.49 -8.52
CA GLY A 168 -1.46 2.12 -7.80
C GLY A 168 -0.32 1.61 -8.68
N HIS A 169 0.17 0.40 -8.40
CA HIS A 169 1.38 -0.15 -9.00
C HIS A 169 1.37 -0.17 -10.53
N HIS A 170 0.23 -0.46 -11.17
CA HIS A 170 0.17 -0.42 -12.62
C HIS A 170 0.50 0.97 -13.17
N PHE A 171 -0.11 2.03 -12.60
CA PHE A 171 0.11 3.40 -13.04
C PHE A 171 1.55 3.83 -12.80
N GLN A 172 2.11 3.48 -11.65
CA GLN A 172 3.46 3.86 -11.29
C GLN A 172 4.52 3.15 -12.13
N ILE A 173 4.42 1.83 -12.24
CA ILE A 173 5.49 1.00 -12.83
C ILE A 173 5.42 1.01 -14.34
N ALA A 174 4.23 0.82 -14.93
CA ALA A 174 4.11 0.78 -16.39
C ALA A 174 4.46 2.15 -16.99
N TYR A 175 4.02 3.25 -16.37
CA TYR A 175 4.40 4.58 -16.83
C TYR A 175 5.92 4.81 -16.77
N ALA A 176 6.58 4.43 -15.67
CA ALA A 176 8.04 4.52 -15.57
C ALA A 176 8.78 3.70 -16.65
N GLN A 177 8.27 2.51 -16.98
CA GLN A 177 8.86 1.69 -18.04
C GLN A 177 8.72 2.32 -19.43
N GLU A 178 7.67 3.12 -19.66
CA GLU A 178 7.40 3.80 -20.94
C GLU A 178 8.22 5.08 -21.16
N MET A 179 8.90 5.60 -20.12
CA MET A 179 9.74 6.80 -20.21
C MET A 179 11.10 6.51 -20.87
N GLU A 180 11.12 6.40 -22.20
CA GLU A 180 12.34 6.07 -22.97
C GLU A 180 13.50 7.07 -22.82
N HIS A 181 13.20 8.30 -22.42
CA HIS A 181 14.21 9.32 -22.15
C HIS A 181 14.99 9.07 -20.85
N LEU A 182 14.49 8.20 -19.96
CA LEU A 182 15.18 7.80 -18.74
C LEU A 182 16.15 6.64 -18.99
N PRO A 183 17.29 6.60 -18.28
CA PRO A 183 18.19 5.45 -18.34
C PRO A 183 17.53 4.19 -17.78
N SER A 184 17.92 3.01 -18.27
CA SER A 184 17.28 1.73 -17.92
C SER A 184 17.19 1.45 -16.43
N PHE A 185 18.19 1.85 -15.63
CA PHE A 185 18.14 1.64 -14.17
C PHE A 185 17.05 2.47 -13.47
N ARG A 186 16.59 3.56 -14.09
CA ARG A 186 15.45 4.37 -13.61
C ARG A 186 14.11 3.84 -14.08
N ARG A 187 14.07 3.26 -15.29
CA ARG A 187 12.87 2.63 -15.86
C ARG A 187 12.52 1.29 -15.19
N PHE A 188 13.55 0.54 -14.76
CA PHE A 188 13.38 -0.83 -14.25
C PHE A 188 13.89 -1.03 -12.81
N GLY A 189 14.50 0.00 -12.20
CA GLY A 189 14.83 0.01 -10.77
C GLY A 189 13.62 0.43 -9.93
N GLY A 190 13.80 0.43 -8.61
CA GLY A 190 12.75 0.81 -7.68
C GLY A 190 13.27 1.18 -6.30
N TYR A 191 12.52 2.02 -5.62
CA TYR A 191 12.71 2.36 -4.21
C TYR A 191 11.45 1.92 -3.48
N GLY A 192 11.61 1.00 -2.52
CA GLY A 192 10.46 0.39 -1.83
C GLY A 192 9.54 1.43 -1.21
N ALA A 193 10.08 2.47 -0.58
CA ALA A 193 9.27 3.52 0.03
C ALA A 193 8.46 4.32 -1.00
N TYR A 194 9.04 4.63 -2.15
CA TYR A 194 8.33 5.31 -3.23
C TYR A 194 7.22 4.42 -3.80
N SER A 195 7.54 3.19 -4.20
CA SER A 195 6.59 2.32 -4.90
C SER A 195 5.46 1.85 -3.99
N GLU A 196 5.78 1.44 -2.76
CA GLU A 196 4.78 0.97 -1.80
C GLU A 196 4.00 2.14 -1.19
N GLY A 197 4.66 3.28 -1.01
CA GLY A 197 4.02 4.53 -0.59
C GLY A 197 3.00 5.02 -1.61
N TRP A 198 3.33 4.95 -2.91
CA TRP A 198 2.40 5.28 -3.99
C TRP A 198 1.20 4.32 -4.01
N GLY A 199 1.44 3.01 -3.87
CA GLY A 199 0.39 2.01 -3.80
C GLY A 199 -0.60 2.32 -2.66
N LEU A 200 -0.09 2.63 -1.47
CA LEU A 200 -0.92 2.92 -0.30
C LEU A 200 -1.62 4.29 -0.41
N TYR A 201 -0.93 5.33 -0.90
CA TYR A 201 -1.54 6.62 -1.22
C TYR A 201 -2.71 6.48 -2.21
N SER A 202 -2.57 5.59 -3.20
CA SER A 202 -3.60 5.31 -4.21
C SER A 202 -4.86 4.68 -3.62
N GLU A 203 -4.75 3.91 -2.52
CA GLU A 203 -5.91 3.38 -1.80
C GLU A 203 -6.77 4.53 -1.24
N ARG A 204 -6.14 5.53 -0.60
CA ARG A 204 -6.85 6.72 -0.12
C ARG A 204 -7.38 7.58 -1.26
N LEU A 205 -6.62 7.71 -2.36
CA LEU A 205 -7.02 8.49 -3.52
C LEU A 205 -8.36 8.01 -4.11
N GLY A 206 -8.64 6.69 -4.07
CA GLY A 206 -9.93 6.15 -4.49
C GLY A 206 -11.13 6.76 -3.75
N LYS A 207 -10.98 7.15 -2.47
CA LYS A 207 -12.02 7.84 -1.71
C LYS A 207 -12.26 9.26 -2.22
N GLU A 208 -11.20 9.96 -2.57
CA GLU A 208 -11.30 11.30 -3.16
C GLU A 208 -11.89 11.28 -4.57
N MET A 209 -11.71 10.17 -5.30
CA MET A 209 -12.35 9.89 -6.59
C MET A 209 -13.86 9.62 -6.48
N GLY A 210 -14.40 9.55 -5.26
CA GLY A 210 -15.82 9.27 -5.00
C GLY A 210 -16.16 7.79 -4.94
N PHE A 211 -15.18 6.90 -4.73
CA PHE A 211 -15.44 5.47 -4.50
C PHE A 211 -15.58 5.15 -3.01
N TYR A 212 -15.57 3.86 -2.64
CA TYR A 212 -15.89 3.39 -1.28
C TYR A 212 -17.28 3.84 -0.78
N GLN A 213 -18.28 3.76 -1.66
CA GLN A 213 -19.66 4.17 -1.33
C GLN A 213 -20.32 3.27 -0.28
N ASP A 214 -19.92 2.00 -0.23
CA ASP A 214 -20.25 1.11 0.88
C ASP A 214 -19.33 1.42 2.08
N PRO A 215 -19.86 1.80 3.26
CA PRO A 215 -19.05 2.04 4.45
C PRO A 215 -18.17 0.85 4.83
N TYR A 216 -18.60 -0.39 4.57
CA TYR A 216 -17.74 -1.55 4.80
C TYR A 216 -16.51 -1.50 3.90
N SER A 217 -16.65 -1.12 2.63
CA SER A 217 -15.51 -0.97 1.73
C SER A 217 -14.50 0.07 2.23
N ASP A 218 -14.98 1.22 2.74
CA ASP A 218 -14.10 2.22 3.35
C ASP A 218 -13.43 1.68 4.63
N PHE A 219 -14.12 0.84 5.42
CA PHE A 219 -13.50 0.11 6.53
C PHE A 219 -12.41 -0.85 6.04
N GLY A 220 -12.65 -1.54 4.92
CA GLY A 220 -11.68 -2.43 4.31
C GLY A 220 -10.41 -1.70 3.88
N ARG A 221 -10.53 -0.51 3.29
CA ARG A 221 -9.42 0.42 3.02
C ARG A 221 -8.66 0.80 4.31
N LEU A 222 -9.37 1.19 5.37
CA LEU A 222 -8.71 1.45 6.65
C LEU A 222 -8.03 0.21 7.21
N SER A 223 -8.56 -1.00 6.97
CA SER A 223 -7.97 -2.25 7.46
C SER A 223 -6.65 -2.59 6.76
N THR A 224 -6.53 -2.31 5.46
CA THR A 224 -5.28 -2.48 4.70
C THR A 224 -4.26 -1.42 5.10
N GLU A 225 -4.71 -0.20 5.36
CA GLU A 225 -3.90 0.89 5.91
C GLU A 225 -3.38 0.57 7.33
N LEU A 226 -4.25 0.09 8.21
CA LEU A 226 -3.89 -0.30 9.59
C LEU A 226 -2.83 -1.38 9.60
N TRP A 227 -2.93 -2.37 8.71
CA TRP A 227 -1.87 -3.37 8.54
C TRP A 227 -0.52 -2.73 8.21
N ARG A 228 -0.46 -1.75 7.32
CA ARG A 228 0.79 -1.05 6.98
C ARG A 228 1.30 -0.16 8.13
N ALA A 229 0.43 0.40 8.97
CA ALA A 229 0.84 1.08 10.19
C ALA A 229 1.41 0.09 11.24
N VAL A 230 0.76 -1.06 11.41
CA VAL A 230 1.24 -2.15 12.29
C VAL A 230 2.66 -2.60 11.91
N ARG A 231 2.97 -2.66 10.60
CA ARG A 231 4.32 -2.98 10.11
C ARG A 231 5.41 -2.09 10.70
N LEU A 232 5.15 -0.78 10.83
CA LEU A 232 6.11 0.16 11.44
C LEU A 232 6.45 -0.26 12.86
N VAL A 233 5.40 -0.53 13.66
CA VAL A 233 5.52 -0.88 15.07
C VAL A 233 6.19 -2.24 15.26
N THR A 234 5.82 -3.25 14.47
CA THR A 234 6.34 -4.61 14.64
C THR A 234 7.76 -4.78 14.12
N ASP A 235 8.13 -4.15 12.99
CA ASP A 235 9.49 -4.23 12.45
C ASP A 235 10.48 -3.57 13.42
N THR A 236 10.20 -2.33 13.84
CA THR A 236 10.99 -1.62 14.86
C THR A 236 10.88 -2.27 16.24
N GLY A 237 9.73 -2.86 16.56
CA GLY A 237 9.49 -3.65 17.75
C GLY A 237 10.48 -4.81 17.86
N LEU A 238 10.54 -5.64 16.82
CA LEU A 238 11.45 -6.78 16.72
C LEU A 238 12.92 -6.35 16.76
N HIS A 239 13.28 -5.35 15.96
CA HIS A 239 14.68 -5.07 15.65
C HIS A 239 15.34 -4.00 16.52
N ALA A 240 14.58 -3.08 17.13
CA ALA A 240 15.10 -2.03 18.01
C ALA A 240 14.53 -2.14 19.43
N LYS A 241 13.23 -2.40 19.61
CA LYS A 241 12.58 -2.53 20.93
C LYS A 241 12.69 -3.92 21.54
N ARG A 242 13.38 -4.82 20.84
CA ARG A 242 13.70 -6.20 21.27
C ARG A 242 12.48 -7.05 21.60
N TRP A 243 11.35 -6.80 20.93
CA TRP A 243 10.18 -7.65 21.03
C TRP A 243 10.51 -9.08 20.60
N SER A 244 9.88 -10.05 21.27
CA SER A 244 9.86 -11.42 20.79
C SER A 244 8.99 -11.55 19.54
N ARG A 245 9.13 -12.69 18.85
CA ARG A 245 8.24 -13.04 17.73
C ARG A 245 6.78 -13.05 18.19
N GLU A 246 6.52 -13.59 19.37
CA GLU A 246 5.20 -13.71 19.96
C GLU A 246 4.60 -12.33 20.27
N GLN A 247 5.39 -11.39 20.82
CA GLN A 247 4.92 -10.01 21.06
C GLN A 247 4.54 -9.30 19.75
N ALA A 248 5.32 -9.50 18.67
CA ALA A 248 4.97 -8.96 17.36
C ALA A 248 3.67 -9.60 16.80
N MET A 249 3.51 -10.92 16.94
CA MET A 249 2.28 -11.61 16.53
C MET A 249 1.07 -11.19 17.35
N ASP A 250 1.23 -11.02 18.67
CA ASP A 250 0.19 -10.51 19.56
C ASP A 250 -0.26 -9.12 19.12
N TYR A 251 0.69 -8.22 18.82
CA TYR A 251 0.38 -6.88 18.35
C TYR A 251 -0.40 -6.90 17.02
N PHE A 252 -0.04 -7.79 16.09
CA PHE A 252 -0.80 -8.01 14.86
C PHE A 252 -2.23 -8.47 15.12
N ARG A 253 -2.41 -9.45 15.99
CA ARG A 253 -3.73 -10.02 16.30
C ARG A 253 -4.70 -8.97 16.84
N HIS A 254 -4.22 -8.03 17.65
CA HIS A 254 -5.04 -6.97 18.23
C HIS A 254 -5.35 -5.83 17.24
N ASN A 255 -4.53 -5.67 16.19
CA ASN A 255 -4.55 -4.49 15.32
C ASN A 255 -4.72 -4.84 13.83
N SER A 256 -5.26 -6.01 13.47
CA SER A 256 -5.48 -6.33 12.05
C SER A 256 -6.58 -7.35 11.79
N LEU A 257 -7.12 -7.32 10.56
CA LEU A 257 -8.06 -8.34 10.07
C LEU A 257 -7.36 -9.61 9.54
N LEU A 258 -6.05 -9.72 9.65
CA LEU A 258 -5.32 -10.87 9.11
C LEU A 258 -5.67 -12.18 9.83
N SER A 259 -5.52 -13.29 9.11
CA SER A 259 -5.59 -14.64 9.65
C SER A 259 -4.32 -14.97 10.46
N GLU A 260 -4.38 -15.93 11.40
CA GLU A 260 -3.19 -16.34 12.18
C GLU A 260 -2.06 -16.82 11.26
N ARG A 261 -2.40 -17.52 10.18
CA ARG A 261 -1.44 -17.98 9.16
C ARG A 261 -0.71 -16.80 8.52
N ASP A 262 -1.43 -15.75 8.17
CA ASP A 262 -0.84 -14.59 7.49
C ASP A 262 -0.06 -13.70 8.46
N ILE A 263 -0.52 -13.56 9.71
CA ILE A 263 0.25 -12.91 10.78
C ILE A 263 1.58 -13.61 10.99
N GLN A 264 1.58 -14.95 11.07
CA GLN A 264 2.80 -15.74 11.20
C GLN A 264 3.76 -15.47 10.02
N LYS A 265 3.26 -15.58 8.78
CA LYS A 265 4.06 -15.35 7.56
C LYS A 265 4.67 -13.95 7.53
N GLU A 266 3.89 -12.94 7.87
CA GLU A 266 4.33 -11.55 7.90
C GLU A 266 5.41 -11.31 8.97
N VAL A 267 5.20 -11.78 10.21
CA VAL A 267 6.21 -11.62 11.26
C VAL A 267 7.52 -12.35 10.92
N GLU A 268 7.44 -13.56 10.36
CA GLU A 268 8.62 -14.31 9.89
C GLU A 268 9.34 -13.61 8.72
N ARG A 269 8.58 -12.95 7.83
CA ARG A 269 9.13 -12.11 6.77
C ARG A 269 9.90 -10.92 7.35
N TYR A 270 9.40 -10.26 8.39
CA TYR A 270 10.07 -9.10 8.97
C TYR A 270 11.38 -9.51 9.66
N ILE A 271 11.37 -10.65 10.35
CA ILE A 271 12.57 -11.25 10.94
C ILE A 271 13.68 -11.47 9.90
N THR A 272 13.30 -11.93 8.70
CA THR A 272 14.25 -12.27 7.62
C THR A 272 14.56 -11.13 6.66
N ASN A 273 13.77 -10.05 6.67
CA ASN A 273 13.98 -8.87 5.83
C ASN A 273 13.80 -7.56 6.63
N PRO A 274 14.74 -7.25 7.55
CA PRO A 274 14.60 -6.13 8.47
C PRO A 274 14.50 -4.79 7.74
N GLY A 275 13.58 -3.94 8.19
CA GLY A 275 13.37 -2.58 7.71
C GLY A 275 12.46 -2.48 6.49
N GLN A 276 12.32 -3.53 5.67
CA GLN A 276 11.54 -3.45 4.43
C GLN A 276 10.07 -3.13 4.70
N ALA A 277 9.50 -3.70 5.78
CA ALA A 277 8.10 -3.48 6.12
C ALA A 277 7.80 -2.00 6.48
N THR A 278 8.82 -1.21 6.81
CA THR A 278 8.66 0.21 7.12
C THR A 278 8.45 1.10 5.89
N SER A 279 8.74 0.60 4.69
CA SER A 279 8.71 1.40 3.46
C SER A 279 7.31 1.89 3.10
N TYR A 280 6.28 1.06 3.32
CA TYR A 280 4.91 1.31 2.91
C TYR A 280 4.34 2.60 3.52
N LYS A 281 4.16 2.62 4.84
CA LYS A 281 3.49 3.73 5.54
C LYS A 281 4.37 4.98 5.59
N ILE A 282 5.70 4.84 5.67
CA ILE A 282 6.62 6.00 5.58
C ILE A 282 6.55 6.66 4.20
N GLY A 283 6.50 5.84 3.13
CA GLY A 283 6.32 6.31 1.77
C GLY A 283 5.03 7.08 1.55
N GLU A 284 3.90 6.51 2.00
CA GLU A 284 2.58 7.15 1.91
C GLU A 284 2.59 8.49 2.65
N LEU A 285 2.98 8.50 3.93
CA LEU A 285 3.02 9.71 4.75
C LEU A 285 3.86 10.81 4.10
N LYS A 286 4.97 10.45 3.45
CA LYS A 286 5.79 11.43 2.74
C LYS A 286 5.08 11.99 1.51
N ILE A 287 4.41 11.17 0.71
CA ILE A 287 3.64 11.65 -0.45
C ILE A 287 2.51 12.57 0.01
N GLU A 288 1.83 12.23 1.11
CA GLU A 288 0.78 13.07 1.71
C GLU A 288 1.32 14.39 2.24
N GLU A 289 2.46 14.37 2.94
CA GLU A 289 3.16 15.57 3.42
C GLU A 289 3.49 16.50 2.24
N LEU A 290 4.07 15.95 1.16
CA LEU A 290 4.43 16.71 -0.04
C LEU A 290 3.21 17.27 -0.76
N ARG A 291 2.11 16.50 -0.82
CA ARG A 291 0.84 16.98 -1.38
C ARG A 291 0.28 18.14 -0.56
N ALA A 292 0.17 17.99 0.75
CA ALA A 292 -0.34 19.03 1.64
C ALA A 292 0.51 20.31 1.59
N LYS A 293 1.85 20.15 1.49
CA LYS A 293 2.77 21.27 1.26
C LYS A 293 2.48 21.99 -0.05
N ALA A 294 2.28 21.25 -1.14
CA ALA A 294 1.96 21.83 -2.45
C ALA A 294 0.59 22.52 -2.47
N GLU A 295 -0.44 21.89 -1.91
CA GLU A 295 -1.78 22.48 -1.77
C GLU A 295 -1.72 23.81 -1.01
N THR A 296 -0.98 23.85 0.10
CA THR A 296 -0.79 25.07 0.89
C THR A 296 -0.03 26.15 0.14
N ALA A 297 1.07 25.80 -0.54
CA ALA A 297 1.95 26.76 -1.19
C ALA A 297 1.39 27.33 -2.50
N LEU A 298 0.61 26.53 -3.24
CA LEU A 298 0.07 26.90 -4.55
C LEU A 298 -1.36 27.46 -4.47
N GLY A 299 -2.14 27.11 -3.43
CA GLY A 299 -3.52 27.55 -3.27
C GLY A 299 -4.36 27.20 -4.49
N ASP A 300 -5.07 28.18 -5.06
CA ASP A 300 -5.90 28.01 -6.25
C ASP A 300 -5.13 27.55 -7.51
N ARG A 301 -3.79 27.60 -7.50
CA ARG A 301 -2.95 27.09 -8.59
C ARG A 301 -2.56 25.63 -8.43
N PHE A 302 -2.91 24.99 -7.31
CA PHE A 302 -2.70 23.57 -7.13
C PHE A 302 -3.64 22.78 -8.05
N ASP A 303 -3.06 21.88 -8.84
CA ASP A 303 -3.80 20.90 -9.62
C ASP A 303 -3.27 19.50 -9.28
N ILE A 304 -4.19 18.58 -8.98
CA ILE A 304 -3.85 17.23 -8.56
C ILE A 304 -3.18 16.42 -9.68
N LYS A 305 -3.54 16.68 -10.94
CA LYS A 305 -2.94 16.03 -12.11
C LYS A 305 -1.50 16.46 -12.29
N ASP A 306 -1.21 17.73 -12.04
CA ASP A 306 0.13 18.27 -12.10
C ASP A 306 0.99 17.69 -10.98
N PHE A 307 0.47 17.62 -9.76
CA PHE A 307 1.13 16.95 -8.64
C PHE A 307 1.45 15.49 -8.97
N HIS A 308 0.49 14.70 -9.46
CA HIS A 308 0.73 13.32 -9.86
C HIS A 308 1.75 13.21 -11.01
N THR A 309 1.78 14.18 -11.92
CA THR A 309 2.80 14.24 -12.97
C THR A 309 4.19 14.45 -12.39
N VAL A 310 4.36 15.31 -11.37
CA VAL A 310 5.64 15.47 -10.67
C VAL A 310 6.05 14.19 -9.96
N VAL A 311 5.12 13.56 -9.23
CA VAL A 311 5.41 12.35 -8.45
C VAL A 311 5.80 11.18 -9.36
N LEU A 312 5.08 10.97 -10.47
CA LEU A 312 5.27 9.82 -11.34
C LEU A 312 6.28 10.06 -12.47
N GLY A 313 6.43 11.30 -12.94
CA GLY A 313 7.13 11.68 -14.18
C GLY A 313 8.65 11.48 -14.18
N SER A 314 9.23 11.11 -13.04
CA SER A 314 10.66 10.78 -12.95
C SER A 314 10.92 9.27 -12.78
N GLY A 315 9.88 8.45 -12.76
CA GLY A 315 9.97 7.06 -12.27
C GLY A 315 10.32 7.01 -10.77
N ALA A 316 10.64 5.83 -10.27
CA ALA A 316 10.94 5.67 -8.85
C ALA A 316 12.20 6.44 -8.43
N VAL A 317 12.07 7.24 -7.38
CA VAL A 317 13.11 8.05 -6.74
C VAL A 317 13.18 7.74 -5.25
N PRO A 318 14.32 7.97 -4.57
CA PRO A 318 14.28 8.05 -3.12
C PRO A 318 13.45 9.27 -2.67
N LEU A 319 12.87 9.19 -1.47
CA LEU A 319 11.85 10.12 -0.97
C LEU A 319 12.36 11.55 -0.75
N ASP A 320 13.66 11.70 -0.47
CA ASP A 320 14.34 13.00 -0.41
C ASP A 320 14.35 13.69 -1.79
N VAL A 321 14.74 12.96 -2.84
CA VAL A 321 14.71 13.44 -4.22
C VAL A 321 13.27 13.72 -4.68
N LEU A 322 12.29 12.92 -4.24
CA LEU A 322 10.87 13.25 -4.49
C LEU A 322 10.50 14.61 -3.88
N GLY A 323 10.97 14.88 -2.66
CA GLY A 323 10.80 16.17 -2.00
C GLY A 323 11.41 17.32 -2.81
N ASP A 324 12.63 17.15 -3.31
CA ASP A 324 13.30 18.16 -4.15
C ASP A 324 12.52 18.44 -5.45
N LEU A 325 11.95 17.40 -6.08
CA LEU A 325 11.14 17.55 -7.29
C LEU A 325 9.86 18.35 -7.04
N VAL A 326 9.15 18.04 -5.95
CA VAL A 326 7.94 18.78 -5.54
C VAL A 326 8.29 20.23 -5.18
N ASP A 327 9.38 20.45 -4.45
CA ASP A 327 9.82 21.79 -4.07
C ASP A 327 10.22 22.64 -5.26
N ALA A 328 10.91 22.05 -6.24
CA ALA A 328 11.26 22.71 -7.49
C ALA A 328 10.02 23.08 -8.32
N TRP A 329 8.99 22.23 -8.32
CA TRP A 329 7.72 22.51 -8.99
C TRP A 329 6.95 23.64 -8.29
N ILE A 330 6.85 23.61 -6.95
CA ILE A 330 6.25 24.68 -6.16
C ILE A 330 6.96 26.02 -6.41
N ALA A 331 8.30 26.03 -6.43
CA ALA A 331 9.11 27.23 -6.66
C ALA A 331 8.87 27.86 -8.05
N LYS A 332 8.45 27.07 -9.05
CA LYS A 332 8.04 27.56 -10.38
C LYS A 332 6.61 28.08 -10.43
N GLY A 333 5.85 27.97 -9.34
CA GLY A 333 4.48 28.43 -9.24
C GLY A 333 3.42 27.39 -9.65
N GLY A 334 3.79 26.10 -9.71
CA GLY A 334 2.89 25.02 -10.09
C GLY A 334 2.74 24.87 -11.61
N GLY A 335 1.61 24.31 -12.04
CA GLY A 335 1.26 24.07 -13.44
C GLY A 335 1.85 22.78 -14.02
N ALA A 336 1.39 22.43 -15.23
CA ALA A 336 1.79 21.21 -15.92
C ALA A 336 3.31 21.10 -16.03
N PRO A 337 3.93 20.06 -15.43
CA PRO A 337 5.36 19.82 -15.59
C PRO A 337 5.67 19.55 -17.08
N ASN A 338 6.65 20.28 -17.62
CA ASN A 338 7.12 20.09 -19.00
C ASN A 338 7.90 18.79 -19.19
#